data_AF-A0A914NZ14-F1
#
_entry.id   AF-A0A914NZ14-F1
#
_cell.length_a   1.000
_cell.length_b   1.000
_cell.length_c   1.000
_cell.angle_alpha   90.00
_cell.angle_beta   90.00
_cell.angle_gamma   90.00
#
_symmetry.space_group_name_H-M   'P 1'
#
loop_
_entity.id
_entity.type
_entity.pdbx_description
1 polymer ?
#
loop_
_entity_poly.entity_id
_entity_poly.type
_entity_poly.pdbx_seq_one_letter_code
_entity_poly.pdbx_strand_id
1 'polypeptide(L)'
;MSRGRVLVRVGSKPSSRSRAKHFIKAVPHIGLLHRATEKLIEYKTYTQALPYFDRLDYVSMMCNEQAWSLAVEKLLGIDIPPRAKWIRTLFAELTRIQNHIMGITTHALDVGAMTPFFWMFEEREKLFEFSE
;
A
#
# COMPACT_ATOMS: atom_id res chain seq x y z
N MET A 1 -17.92 -1.24 -28.49
CA MET A 1 -17.09 -0.16 -29.07
C MET A 1 -15.62 -0.60 -29.00
N SER A 2 -15.05 -0.83 -30.18
CA SER A 2 -13.72 -1.35 -30.57
C SER A 2 -12.66 -1.72 -29.50
N ARG A 3 -12.29 -3.01 -29.51
CA ARG A 3 -11.06 -3.60 -28.97
C ARG A 3 -9.82 -2.80 -29.44
N GLY A 4 -9.14 -2.13 -28.50
CA GLY A 4 -7.87 -1.43 -28.74
C GLY A 4 -6.69 -2.29 -28.30
N ARG A 5 -6.06 -2.93 -29.27
CA ARG A 5 -4.78 -3.66 -29.18
C ARG A 5 -3.72 -2.75 -28.51
N VAL A 6 -2.94 -3.28 -27.56
CA VAL A 6 -1.82 -2.57 -26.92
C VAL A 6 -0.81 -2.19 -28.01
N LEU A 7 -0.81 -0.93 -28.44
CA LEU A 7 0.13 -0.41 -29.42
C LEU A 7 1.14 0.47 -28.68
N VAL A 8 2.35 -0.06 -28.48
CA VAL A 8 3.54 0.76 -28.20
C VAL A 8 3.76 1.63 -29.43
N ARG A 9 3.26 2.87 -29.41
CA ARG A 9 3.36 3.78 -30.56
C ARG A 9 4.78 4.36 -30.57
N VAL A 10 5.72 3.63 -31.17
CA VAL A 10 7.05 4.14 -31.50
C VAL A 10 6.87 5.18 -32.59
N GLY A 11 7.03 6.47 -32.26
CA GLY A 11 7.03 7.54 -33.24
C GLY A 11 8.17 7.33 -34.24
N SER A 12 7.83 7.10 -35.50
CA SER A 12 8.77 6.99 -36.61
C SER A 12 9.33 8.37 -36.97
N LYS A 13 10.54 8.69 -36.47
CA LYS A 13 11.44 9.65 -37.12
C LYS A 13 12.75 8.94 -37.45
N PRO A 14 13.18 8.86 -38.72
CA PRO A 14 14.40 8.17 -39.10
C PRO A 14 15.58 9.15 -39.11
N SER A 15 16.53 9.01 -38.20
CA SER A 15 17.94 9.34 -38.45
C SER A 15 18.83 8.90 -37.28
N SER A 16 19.66 7.88 -37.53
CA SER A 16 21.00 7.65 -37.00
C SER A 16 21.31 7.93 -35.50
N ARG A 17 21.77 6.86 -34.83
CA ARG A 17 22.44 6.77 -33.51
C ARG A 17 21.54 6.57 -32.28
N SER A 18 21.54 5.32 -31.81
CA SER A 18 21.28 4.84 -30.43
C SER A 18 20.69 5.87 -29.43
N ARG A 19 19.37 6.00 -29.40
CA ARG A 19 18.63 6.62 -28.27
C ARG A 19 17.69 5.63 -27.57
N ALA A 20 18.03 4.34 -27.60
CA ALA A 20 17.20 3.25 -27.04
C ALA A 20 16.99 3.30 -25.51
N LYS A 21 17.67 4.20 -24.79
CA LYS A 21 17.64 4.29 -23.31
C LYS A 21 16.66 5.32 -22.73
N HIS A 22 15.93 6.08 -23.55
CA HIS A 22 15.11 7.19 -23.04
C HIS A 22 13.62 6.93 -23.27
N PHE A 23 12.84 6.91 -22.19
CA PHE A 23 11.38 6.81 -22.24
C PHE A 23 10.78 8.17 -22.60
N ILE A 24 9.95 8.20 -23.65
CA ILE A 24 9.32 9.45 -24.15
C ILE A 24 7.97 9.70 -23.45
N LYS A 25 7.23 8.63 -23.11
CA LYS A 25 5.96 8.67 -22.39
C LYS A 25 5.62 7.29 -21.84
N ALA A 26 5.17 7.23 -20.58
CA ALA A 26 4.57 6.05 -19.96
C ALA A 26 3.13 6.39 -19.56
N VAL A 27 2.17 5.50 -19.87
CA VAL A 27 0.77 5.64 -19.45
C VAL A 27 0.41 4.39 -18.64
N PRO A 28 0.46 4.44 -17.30
CA PRO A 28 0.06 3.33 -16.47
C PRO A 28 -1.46 3.20 -16.48
N HIS A 29 -1.98 2.05 -16.91
CA HIS A 29 -3.40 1.72 -16.79
C HIS A 29 -3.65 1.08 -15.42
N ILE A 30 -4.17 1.87 -14.49
CA ILE A 30 -4.48 1.46 -13.11
C ILE A 30 -5.94 1.00 -13.04
N GLY A 31 -6.28 0.13 -12.08
CA GLY A 31 -7.67 -0.31 -11.82
C GLY A 31 -7.90 -1.82 -11.81
N LEU A 32 -6.85 -2.63 -12.05
CA LEU A 32 -6.95 -4.11 -12.02
C LEU A 32 -7.37 -4.66 -10.64
N LEU A 33 -7.10 -3.92 -9.57
CA LEU A 33 -7.50 -4.24 -8.19
C LEU A 33 -8.59 -3.31 -7.65
N HIS A 34 -9.31 -2.59 -8.52
CA HIS A 34 -10.42 -1.75 -8.08
C HIS A 34 -11.59 -2.61 -7.60
N ARG A 35 -11.94 -2.49 -6.31
CA ARG A 35 -13.01 -3.26 -5.65
C ARG A 35 -14.21 -2.40 -5.25
N ALA A 36 -14.29 -1.15 -5.71
CA ALA A 36 -15.32 -0.17 -5.33
C ALA A 36 -15.54 -0.13 -3.80
N THR A 37 -14.45 -0.14 -3.02
CA THR A 37 -14.49 -0.21 -1.55
C THR A 37 -15.28 0.94 -0.94
N GLU A 38 -15.13 2.16 -1.48
CA GLU A 38 -15.89 3.33 -1.06
C GLU A 38 -17.40 3.14 -1.21
N LYS A 39 -17.84 2.55 -2.33
CA LYS A 39 -19.26 2.27 -2.58
C LYS A 39 -19.82 1.23 -1.61
N LEU A 40 -19.02 0.24 -1.24
CA LEU A 40 -19.41 -0.77 -0.26
C LEU A 40 -19.52 -0.20 1.16
N ILE A 41 -18.72 0.82 1.49
CA ILE A 41 -18.76 1.48 2.80
C ILE A 41 -20.05 2.28 2.98
N GLU A 42 -20.61 2.88 1.92
CA GLU A 42 -21.88 3.63 1.98
C GLU A 42 -23.06 2.78 2.51
N TYR A 43 -23.07 1.48 2.24
CA TYR A 43 -24.13 0.57 2.66
C TYR A 43 -23.88 -0.09 4.02
N LYS A 44 -22.78 0.26 4.71
CA LYS A 44 -22.34 -0.39 5.94
C LYS A 44 -22.24 0.57 7.11
N THR A 45 -22.37 0.04 8.32
CA THR A 45 -22.17 0.83 9.55
C THR A 45 -20.68 1.12 9.79
N TYR A 46 -20.38 2.14 10.59
CA TYR A 46 -19.00 2.56 10.90
C TYR A 46 -18.12 1.42 11.45
N THR A 47 -18.67 0.50 12.23
CA THR A 47 -17.96 -0.67 12.77
C THR A 47 -17.77 -1.76 11.71
N GLN A 48 -18.75 -1.96 10.83
CA GLN A 48 -18.64 -2.90 9.70
C GLN A 48 -17.71 -2.39 8.59
N ALA A 49 -17.46 -1.08 8.54
CA ALA A 49 -16.55 -0.44 7.60
C ALA A 49 -15.07 -0.61 8.01
N LEU A 50 -14.77 -0.78 9.30
CA LEU A 50 -13.40 -0.86 9.84
C LEU A 50 -12.51 -1.88 9.08
N PRO A 51 -12.94 -3.14 8.84
CA PRO A 51 -12.08 -4.13 8.20
C PRO A 51 -11.79 -3.86 6.72
N TYR A 52 -12.46 -2.89 6.09
CA TYR A 52 -12.13 -2.47 4.73
C TYR A 52 -10.85 -1.64 4.70
N PHE A 53 -10.58 -0.86 5.75
CA PHE A 53 -9.39 -0.01 5.83
C PHE A 53 -8.10 -0.81 6.01
N ASP A 54 -8.15 -1.95 6.72
CA ASP A 54 -7.04 -2.92 6.77
C ASP A 54 -6.58 -3.43 5.40
N ARG A 55 -7.53 -3.51 4.46
CA ARG A 55 -7.31 -4.14 3.15
C ARG A 55 -7.05 -3.12 2.06
N LEU A 56 -6.97 -1.83 2.39
CA LEU A 56 -6.58 -0.77 1.45
C LEU A 56 -5.07 -0.77 1.25
N ASP A 57 -4.30 -0.52 2.31
CA ASP A 57 -2.87 -0.85 2.37
C ASP A 57 -2.70 -2.11 3.22
N TYR A 58 -2.52 -3.24 2.54
CA TYR A 58 -2.42 -4.56 3.13
C TYR A 58 -1.08 -4.82 3.83
N VAL A 59 -0.12 -3.88 3.79
CA VAL A 59 1.14 -3.98 4.52
C VAL A 59 1.07 -3.23 5.84
N SER A 60 0.33 -2.11 5.90
CA SER A 60 0.19 -1.27 7.10
C SER A 60 -1.24 -1.25 7.64
N MET A 61 -1.72 -2.41 8.12
CA MET A 61 -3.09 -2.61 8.60
C MET A 61 -3.46 -1.64 9.75
N MET A 62 -2.69 -1.67 10.85
CA MET A 62 -2.96 -0.87 12.06
C MET A 62 -2.97 0.65 11.82
N CYS A 63 -2.12 1.15 10.93
CA CYS A 63 -2.08 2.58 10.59
C CYS A 63 -3.38 3.04 9.89
N ASN A 64 -3.96 2.19 9.04
CA ASN A 64 -5.20 2.51 8.34
C ASN A 64 -6.40 2.47 9.30
N GLU A 65 -6.47 1.48 10.20
CA GLU A 65 -7.50 1.44 11.23
C GLU A 65 -7.40 2.62 12.19
N GLN A 66 -6.18 3.01 12.55
CA GLN A 66 -5.95 4.18 13.39
C GLN A 66 -6.43 5.45 12.69
N ALA A 67 -6.15 5.62 11.39
CA ALA A 67 -6.62 6.78 10.62
C ALA A 67 -8.16 6.84 10.55
N TRP A 68 -8.82 5.70 10.34
CA TRP A 68 -10.29 5.62 10.37
C TRP A 68 -10.85 5.92 11.75
N SER A 69 -10.27 5.33 12.80
CA SER A 69 -10.70 5.55 14.19
C SER A 69 -10.57 7.01 14.59
N LEU A 70 -9.45 7.66 14.25
CA LEU A 70 -9.25 9.09 14.51
C LEU A 70 -10.25 9.97 13.76
N ALA A 71 -10.63 9.61 12.53
CA ALA A 71 -11.65 10.34 11.78
C ALA A 71 -13.03 10.22 12.44
N VAL A 72 -13.42 9.02 12.89
CA VAL A 72 -14.69 8.78 13.60
C VAL A 72 -14.69 9.46 14.98
N GLU A 73 -13.60 9.36 15.73
CA GLU A 73 -13.44 10.00 17.05
C GLU A 73 -13.52 11.53 16.95
N LYS A 74 -12.93 12.13 15.90
CA LYS A 74 -13.01 13.56 15.63
C LYS A 74 -14.43 14.01 15.25
N LEU A 75 -15.18 13.18 14.53
CA LEU A 75 -16.60 13.47 14.21
C LEU A 75 -17.50 13.39 15.45
N LEU A 76 -17.19 12.49 16.39
CA LEU A 76 -17.94 12.31 17.63
C LEU A 76 -17.49 13.26 18.76
N GLY A 77 -16.33 13.90 18.62
CA GLY A 77 -15.77 14.80 19.65
C GLY A 77 -15.36 14.09 20.94
N ILE A 78 -14.95 12.82 20.85
CA ILE A 78 -14.59 11.99 22.01
C ILE A 78 -13.07 12.02 22.23
N ASP A 79 -12.65 12.18 23.48
CA ASP A 79 -11.26 12.05 23.88
C ASP A 79 -10.91 10.60 24.28
N ILE A 80 -9.81 10.10 23.72
CA ILE A 80 -9.33 8.72 23.94
C ILE A 80 -8.50 8.68 25.23
N PRO A 81 -8.62 7.63 26.07
CA PRO A 81 -7.78 7.48 27.26
C PRO A 81 -6.28 7.43 26.90
N PRO A 82 -5.40 7.96 27.77
CA PRO A 82 -3.97 8.08 27.49
C PRO A 82 -3.31 6.72 27.22
N ARG A 83 -3.73 5.66 27.92
CA ARG A 83 -3.24 4.29 27.69
C ARG A 83 -3.46 3.82 26.25
N ALA A 84 -4.63 4.10 25.68
CA ALA A 84 -4.93 3.70 24.30
C ALA A 84 -4.12 4.52 23.28
N LYS A 85 -3.84 5.80 23.55
CA LYS A 85 -2.96 6.62 22.71
C LYS A 85 -1.55 6.02 22.64
N TRP A 86 -0.97 5.61 23.78
CA TRP A 86 0.36 4.98 23.82
C TRP A 86 0.43 3.64 23.07
N ILE A 87 -0.58 2.78 23.25
CA ILE A 87 -0.65 1.49 22.55
C ILE A 87 -0.75 1.71 21.03
N ARG A 88 -1.62 2.63 20.58
CA ARG A 88 -1.76 2.96 19.15
C ARG A 88 -0.43 3.45 18.56
N THR A 89 0.28 4.34 19.26
CA THR A 89 1.59 4.82 18.78
C THR A 89 2.62 3.69 18.71
N LEU A 90 2.64 2.76 19.66
CA LEU A 90 3.57 1.63 19.65
C LEU A 90 3.33 0.71 18.45
N PHE A 91 2.07 0.33 18.20
CA PHE A 91 1.72 -0.49 17.04
C PHE A 91 1.88 0.23 15.69
N ALA A 92 1.67 1.56 15.65
CA ALA A 92 1.93 2.36 14.46
C ALA A 92 3.41 2.38 14.07
N GLU A 93 4.31 2.43 15.06
CA GLU A 93 5.76 2.37 14.79
C GLU A 93 6.20 0.96 14.37
N LEU A 94 5.65 -0.10 14.97
CA LEU A 94 5.93 -1.48 14.55
C LEU A 94 5.50 -1.73 13.10
N THR A 95 4.29 -1.33 12.74
CA THR A 95 3.78 -1.46 11.36
C THR A 95 4.53 -0.56 10.36
N ARG A 96 5.10 0.57 10.79
CA ARG A 96 5.98 1.39 9.96
C ARG A 96 7.28 0.65 9.63
N ILE A 97 7.93 0.04 10.61
CA ILE A 97 9.16 -0.77 10.40
C ILE A 97 8.85 -1.90 9.42
N GLN A 98 7.73 -2.60 9.64
CA GLN A 98 7.27 -3.67 8.76
C GLN A 98 7.03 -3.22 7.31
N ASN A 99 6.43 -2.04 7.11
CA ASN A 99 6.20 -1.48 5.78
C ASN A 99 7.52 -1.12 5.08
N HIS A 100 8.47 -0.53 5.81
CA HIS A 100 9.79 -0.25 5.26
C HIS A 100 10.57 -1.51 4.90
N ILE A 101 10.50 -2.56 5.71
CA ILE A 101 11.08 -3.87 5.40
C ILE A 101 10.52 -4.39 4.09
N MET A 102 9.20 -4.41 3.93
CA MET A 102 8.55 -4.85 2.68
C MET A 102 8.99 -3.99 1.48
N GLY A 103 8.94 -2.67 1.61
CA GLY A 103 9.28 -1.74 0.52
C GLY A 103 10.73 -1.87 0.06
N ILE A 104 11.69 -1.96 0.98
CA ILE A 104 13.13 -2.04 0.64
C ILE A 104 13.47 -3.43 0.08
N THR A 105 12.96 -4.49 0.69
CA THR A 105 13.28 -5.86 0.29
C THR A 105 12.69 -6.24 -1.07
N THR A 106 11.45 -5.82 -1.34
CA THR A 106 10.81 -6.03 -2.66
C THR A 106 11.50 -5.20 -3.73
N HIS A 107 11.89 -3.95 -3.42
CA HIS A 107 12.66 -3.15 -4.35
C HIS A 107 14.04 -3.76 -4.67
N ALA A 108 14.74 -4.27 -3.65
CA ALA A 108 16.00 -4.98 -3.84
C ALA A 108 15.84 -6.24 -4.69
N LEU A 109 14.73 -6.97 -4.50
CA LEU A 109 14.37 -8.13 -5.31
C LEU A 109 14.14 -7.77 -6.77
N ASP A 110 13.42 -6.67 -7.04
CA ASP A 110 13.16 -6.17 -8.40
C ASP A 110 14.46 -5.75 -9.13
N VAL A 111 15.47 -5.30 -8.39
CA VAL A 111 16.81 -4.97 -8.91
C VAL A 111 17.69 -6.22 -9.10
N GLY A 112 17.32 -7.36 -8.51
CA GLY A 112 17.99 -8.65 -8.65
C GLY A 112 18.77 -9.13 -7.41
N ALA A 113 18.72 -8.40 -6.29
CA ALA A 113 19.32 -8.81 -5.03
C ALA A 113 18.34 -9.69 -4.23
N MET A 114 18.46 -11.01 -4.35
CA MET A 114 17.56 -11.96 -3.68
C MET A 114 17.88 -12.20 -2.19
N THR A 115 19.15 -12.05 -1.77
CA THR A 115 19.59 -12.36 -0.41
C THR A 115 18.97 -11.48 0.70
N PRO A 116 18.82 -10.15 0.57
CA PRO A 116 18.26 -9.32 1.64
C PRO A 116 16.77 -9.59 1.88
N PHE A 117 16.06 -10.12 0.89
CA PHE A 117 14.65 -10.49 1.02
C PHE A 117 14.46 -11.59 2.08
N PHE A 118 15.24 -12.67 2.01
CA PHE A 118 15.10 -13.79 2.95
C PHE A 118 15.49 -13.43 4.39
N TRP A 119 16.56 -12.65 4.58
CA TRP A 119 17.00 -12.25 5.93
C TRP A 119 15.97 -11.38 6.64
N MET A 120 15.41 -10.41 5.92
CA MET A 120 14.48 -9.46 6.52
C MET A 120 13.05 -10.01 6.66
N PHE A 121 12.69 -11.04 5.89
CA PHE A 121 11.40 -11.72 6.06
C PHE A 121 11.34 -12.55 7.36
N GLU A 122 12.46 -13.07 7.86
CA GLU A 122 12.52 -13.69 9.19
C GLU A 122 12.19 -12.68 10.30
N GLU A 123 12.79 -11.48 10.24
CA GLU A 123 12.49 -10.40 11.18
C GLU A 123 11.04 -9.92 11.07
N ARG A 124 10.50 -9.91 9.84
CA ARG A 124 9.09 -9.58 9.61
C ARG A 124 8.14 -10.62 10.21
N GLU A 125 8.51 -11.89 10.22
CA GLU A 125 7.70 -12.95 10.84
C GLU A 125 7.65 -12.79 12.36
N LYS A 126 8.79 -12.47 13.00
CA LYS A 126 8.84 -12.13 14.43
C LYS A 126 7.93 -10.94 14.77
N LEU A 127 7.85 -9.95 13.87
CA LEU A 127 6.92 -8.83 14.03
C LEU A 127 5.44 -9.22 13.89
N PHE A 128 5.14 -10.23 13.06
CA PHE A 128 3.79 -10.77 12.95
C PHE A 128 3.36 -11.57 14.16
N GLU A 129 4.27 -12.32 14.78
CA GLU A 129 3.99 -13.05 16.03
C GLU A 129 3.55 -12.11 17.16
N PHE A 130 4.04 -10.86 17.19
CA PHE A 130 3.57 -9.85 18.14
C PHE A 130 2.17 -9.29 17.85
N SER A 131 1.69 -9.47 16.62
CA SER A 131 0.40 -8.93 16.16
C SER A 131 -0.70 -10.00 16.08
N GLU A 132 -0.34 -11.27 16.26
CA GLU A 132 -1.25 -12.42 16.40
C GLU A 132 -1.84 -12.51 17.81
#